data_AF-A0A951URV4-F1
#
_entry.id   AF-A0A951URV4-F1
#
_cell.length_a   1.000
_cell.length_b   1.000
_cell.length_c   1.000
_cell.angle_alpha   90.00
_cell.angle_beta   90.00
_cell.angle_gamma   90.00
#
_symmetry.space_group_name_H-M   'P 1'
#
loop_
_entity.id
_entity.type
_entity.pdbx_description
1 polymer ?
#
loop_
_entity_poly.entity_id
_entity_poly.type
_entity_poly.pdbx_seq_one_letter_code
_entity_poly.pdbx_strand_id
1 'polypeptide(L)' 'MPTDMATAAADKLPEAAEAIMDLHAIRRIATLEEVAATVCFLESSDAGYISGNVVDVSGGFQI' A
#
# COMPACT_ATOMS: atom_id res chain seq x y z
N MET A 1 13.70 -6.79 -1.39
CA MET A 1 13.36 -7.93 -2.26
C MET A 1 11.85 -7.91 -2.50
N PRO A 2 11.35 -8.20 -3.71
CA PRO A 2 9.92 -8.28 -3.93
C PRO A 2 9.30 -9.37 -3.04
N THR A 3 8.09 -9.13 -2.55
CA THR A 3 7.35 -10.17 -1.81
C THR A 3 7.03 -11.33 -2.75
N ASP A 4 6.71 -12.48 -2.17
CA ASP A 4 6.15 -13.62 -2.90
C ASP A 4 4.93 -13.23 -3.73
N MET A 5 4.03 -12.43 -3.16
CA MET A 5 2.86 -11.88 -3.84
C MET A 5 3.20 -10.95 -5.00
N ALA A 6 4.15 -10.02 -4.81
CA ALA A 6 4.60 -9.12 -5.87
C ALA A 6 5.29 -9.88 -7.01
N THR A 7 6.09 -10.89 -6.66
CA THR A 7 6.78 -11.75 -7.62
C THR A 7 5.79 -12.58 -8.44
N ALA A 8 4.78 -13.18 -7.80
CA ALA A 8 3.75 -13.96 -8.48
C ALA A 8 2.82 -13.13 -9.39
N ALA A 9 2.72 -11.82 -9.13
CA ALA A 9 1.90 -10.90 -9.92
C ALA A 9 2.64 -10.33 -11.15
N ALA A 10 3.97 -10.20 -11.09
CA ALA A 10 4.77 -9.52 -12.11
C ALA A 10 4.59 -10.08 -13.53
N ASP A 11 4.55 -11.41 -13.70
CA ASP A 11 4.45 -12.05 -15.01
C ASP A 11 3.02 -12.06 -15.58
N LYS A 12 2.01 -11.76 -14.76
CA LYS A 12 0.59 -11.83 -15.14
C LYS A 12 0.04 -10.50 -15.63
N LEU A 13 0.80 -9.41 -15.49
CA LEU A 13 0.30 -8.06 -15.61
C LEU A 13 1.14 -7.13 -16.51
N PRO A 14 1.74 -7.50 -17.66
CA PRO A 14 2.50 -6.52 -18.45
C PRO A 14 1.65 -5.32 -18.92
N GLU A 15 0.46 -5.58 -19.48
CA GLU A 15 -0.50 -4.53 -19.87
C GLU A 15 -1.35 -4.06 -18.69
N ALA A 16 -1.61 -4.95 -17.73
CA ALA A 16 -2.43 -4.65 -16.57
C ALA A 16 -1.65 -3.88 -15.48
N ALA A 17 -0.32 -3.88 -15.49
CA ALA A 17 0.49 -3.12 -14.53
C ALA A 17 0.20 -1.63 -14.66
N GLU A 18 0.09 -1.11 -15.90
CA GLU A 18 -0.19 0.31 -16.08
C GLU A 18 -1.65 0.65 -15.81
N ALA A 19 -2.59 -0.22 -16.19
CA ALA A 19 -3.99 -0.08 -15.77
C ALA A 19 -4.14 -0.09 -14.24
N ILE A 20 -3.35 -0.91 -13.53
CA ILE A 20 -3.31 -0.93 -12.06
C ILE A 20 -2.68 0.35 -11.53
N MET A 21 -1.61 0.86 -12.15
CA MET A 21 -1.02 2.15 -11.74
C MET A 21 -1.98 3.32 -11.96
N ASP A 22 -2.83 3.28 -12.99
CA ASP A 22 -3.89 4.27 -13.22
C ASP A 22 -4.95 4.28 -12.11
N LEU A 23 -5.17 3.15 -11.45
CA LEU A 23 -6.07 3.07 -10.30
C LEU A 23 -5.45 3.64 -9.02
N HIS A 24 -4.12 3.82 -8.96
CA HIS A 24 -3.45 4.45 -7.83
C HIS A 24 -3.27 5.94 -8.10
N ALA A 25 -3.93 6.81 -7.31
CA ALA A 25 -3.78 8.26 -7.46
C ALA A 25 -2.31 8.74 -7.37
N ILE A 26 -1.49 8.09 -6.53
CA ILE A 26 -0.06 8.40 -6.35
C ILE A 26 0.82 7.82 -7.50
N ARG A 27 0.27 6.95 -8.36
CA ARG A 27 0.94 6.29 -9.49
C ARG A 27 2.24 5.56 -9.15
N ARG A 28 2.24 4.86 -8.02
CA ARG A 28 3.43 4.18 -7.49
C ARG A 28 3.05 3.06 -6.53
N ILE A 29 3.82 1.97 -6.56
CA ILE A 29 3.79 0.95 -5.52
C ILE A 29 4.49 1.48 -4.27
N ALA A 30 3.81 1.41 -3.13
CA ALA A 30 4.36 1.82 -1.85
C ALA A 30 5.62 1.02 -1.49
N THR A 31 6.58 1.67 -0.81
CA THR A 31 7.72 0.97 -0.24
C THR A 31 7.34 0.30 1.08
N LEU A 32 8.17 -0.62 1.56
CA LEU A 32 7.99 -1.27 2.85
C LEU A 32 7.96 -0.24 3.99
N GLU A 33 8.83 0.76 3.91
CA GLU A 33 8.99 1.81 4.91
C GLU A 33 7.75 2.70 5.01
N GLU A 34 7.08 3.00 3.90
CA GLU A 34 5.85 3.81 3.90
C GLU A 34 4.69 3.09 4.58
N VAL A 35 4.56 1.78 4.33
CA VAL A 35 3.54 0.95 5.00
C VAL A 35 3.89 0.80 6.48
N ALA A 36 5.14 0.47 6.80
CA ALA A 36 5.60 0.30 8.18
C ALA A 36 5.47 1.58 9.01
N ALA A 37 5.74 2.76 8.41
CA ALA A 37 5.62 4.05 9.10
C ALA A 37 4.19 4.29 9.61
N THR A 38 3.16 3.89 8.85
CA THR A 38 1.77 4.01 9.29
C THR A 38 1.49 3.12 10.50
N VAL A 39 2.02 1.88 10.50
CA VAL A 39 1.89 0.95 11.64
C VAL A 39 2.61 1.51 12.87
N CYS A 40 3.84 1.99 12.72
CA CYS A 40 4.61 2.60 13.80
C CYS A 40 3.92 3.83 14.38
N PHE A 41 3.27 4.65 13.53
CA PHE A 41 2.46 5.77 14.00
C PHE A 41 1.26 5.30 14.81
N LEU A 42 0.52 4.30 14.34
CA LEU A 42 -0.64 3.76 15.06
C LEU A 42 -0.28 3.10 16.39
N GLU A 43 0.94 2.58 16.54
CA GLU A 43 1.47 2.05 17.80
C GLU A 43 1.94 3.17 18.75
N SER A 44 2.30 4.34 18.22
CA SER A 44 2.85 5.44 19.01
C SER A 44 1.81 6.09 19.93
N SER A 45 2.30 6.85 20.93
CA SER A 45 1.46 7.65 21.81
C SER A 45 0.65 8.72 21.09
N ASP A 46 1.08 9.16 19.90
CA ASP A 46 0.43 10.21 19.14
C ASP A 46 -0.91 9.74 18.53
N ALA A 47 -1.07 8.43 18.32
CA ALA A 47 -2.29 7.82 17.82
C ALA A 47 -3.25 7.35 18.95
N GLY A 48 -2.99 7.72 20.21
CA GLY A 48 -3.67 7.15 21.39
C GLY A 48 -5.21 7.32 21.46
N TYR A 49 -5.82 8.11 20.59
CA TYR A 49 -7.28 8.26 20.48
C TYR A 49 -7.86 7.71 19.16
N ILE A 50 -7.06 7.01 18.36
CA ILE A 50 -7.47 6.37 17.11
C ILE A 50 -7.73 4.90 17.41
N SER A 51 -8.99 4.46 17.31
CA SER A 51 -9.37 3.07 17.53
C SER A 51 -10.60 2.70 16.70
N GLY A 52 -10.76 1.40 16.39
CA GLY A 52 -11.93 0.87 15.66
C GLY A 52 -12.02 1.28 14.18
N ASN A 53 -10.93 1.80 13.60
CA ASN A 53 -10.88 2.23 12.21
C ASN A 53 -10.00 1.31 11.38
N VAL A 54 -10.29 1.23 10.08
CA VAL A 54 -9.42 0.62 9.07
C VAL A 54 -8.71 1.76 8.34
N VAL A 55 -7.38 1.74 8.32
CA VAL A 55 -6.57 2.71 7.60
C VAL A 55 -6.04 2.06 6.33
N ASP A 56 -6.44 2.58 5.18
CA ASP A 56 -5.96 2.08 3.89
C ASP A 56 -4.64 2.76 3.48
N VAL A 57 -3.61 1.96 3.22
CA VAL A 57 -2.26 2.40 2.84
C VAL A 57 -1.97 1.92 1.41
N SER A 58 -2.82 2.33 0.48
CA SER A 58 -2.89 1.80 -0.89
C SER A 58 -2.53 2.81 -1.97
N GLY A 59 -1.94 3.96 -1.64
CA GLY A 59 -1.55 4.96 -2.63
C GLY A 59 -2.73 5.60 -3.38
N GLY A 60 -3.92 5.58 -2.77
CA GLY A 60 -5.16 6.10 -3.35
C GLY A 60 -5.85 5.11 -4.28
N PHE A 61 -5.50 3.83 -4.22
CA PHE A 61 -6.25 2.78 -4.88
C PHE A 61 -7.61 2.64 -4.20
N GLN A 62 -8.69 2.84 -4.97
CA GLN A 62 -10.07 2.73 -4.48
C GLN A 62 -10.81 1.79 -5.42
N ILE A 63 -11.27 0.67 -4.88
CA ILE A 63 -12.21 -0.27 -5.50
C ILE A 63 -13.41 -0.47 -4.58
#